data_AF-A0A4R2IHW9-F1
#
_entry.id   AF-A0A4R2IHW9-F1
#
_cell.length_a   1.000
_cell.length_b   1.000
_cell.length_c   1.000
_cell.angle_alpha   90.00
_cell.angle_beta   90.00
_cell.angle_gamma   90.00
#
_symmetry.space_group_name_H-M   'P 1'
#
loop_
_entity.id
_entity.type
_entity.pdbx_description
1 polymer ?
#
loop_
_entity_poly.entity_id
_entity_poly.type
_entity_poly.pdbx_seq_one_letter_code
_entity_poly.pdbx_strand_id
1 'polypeptide(L)'
;MTRDHRRKKAVRAHAAATGRTYLDADTSRSETAVLAARLRDDLVAALEAAGWPVVVEHTPQFHALPVYAGPAVVHVARTGEPSSASTGDEHPDDPDVFDLDAPLRVTVWAPLTVEYSEELERVGGVDAHEIPADWPTVEIVAEIDRVVAEARWRDLADTQADAECGICGDSYPVDGLMQPTRVEVGVCPCCAFDGDLLGPRPAQLAFYLDHAASQNLAVPAGWAGAQVLLCCLGGPDLPEWLAAEWSANGSHYLPREWWADPAQTWVWLPSTDRRPAALANLGCGASLTHITAAIDRAYPNLRTVCRDRRDAELDEFVADEYGEDVHDDPEAAASREVLRASDATFARIWPAAVAYTVAMLTQQAERPMHRSPWHVLESFELPDWVDALSAGLDHYHVETVLRGGILTIRDALDPREPE
;
A
#
# COMPACT_ATOMS: atom_id res chain seq x y z
N MET A 1 8.28 -10.09 43.33
CA MET A 1 6.96 -10.70 43.03
C MET A 1 5.89 -9.72 43.48
N THR A 2 5.26 -9.01 42.54
CA THR A 2 4.18 -8.05 42.82
C THR A 2 2.97 -8.79 43.39
N ARG A 3 2.22 -8.12 44.28
CA ARG A 3 1.08 -8.70 45.02
C ARG A 3 -0.05 -9.25 44.15
N ASP A 4 -0.06 -8.96 42.84
CA ASP A 4 -1.17 -9.29 41.94
C ASP A 4 -0.78 -10.10 40.67
N HIS A 5 0.40 -10.72 40.66
CA HIS A 5 0.92 -11.46 39.50
C HIS A 5 -0.04 -12.54 38.97
N ARG A 6 -0.76 -13.26 39.86
CA ARG A 6 -1.70 -14.32 39.45
C ARG A 6 -2.97 -13.76 38.79
N ARG A 7 -3.51 -12.66 39.29
CA ARG A 7 -4.68 -12.00 38.69
C ARG A 7 -4.32 -11.39 37.35
N LYS A 8 -3.20 -10.65 37.26
CA LYS A 8 -2.72 -10.07 35.99
C LYS A 8 -2.46 -11.17 34.94
N LYS A 9 -1.87 -12.30 35.33
CA LYS A 9 -1.70 -13.46 34.43
C LYS A 9 -3.03 -14.05 33.95
N ALA A 10 -4.04 -14.13 34.82
CA ALA A 10 -5.36 -14.65 34.46
C ALA A 10 -6.12 -13.69 33.52
N VAL A 11 -6.05 -12.38 33.75
CA VAL A 11 -6.67 -11.37 32.89
C VAL A 11 -6.00 -11.32 31.52
N ARG A 12 -4.65 -11.35 31.47
CA ARG A 12 -3.89 -11.44 30.20
C ARG A 12 -4.24 -12.70 29.41
N ALA A 13 -4.36 -13.85 30.08
CA ALA A 13 -4.76 -15.10 29.42
C ALA A 13 -6.20 -15.05 28.88
N HIS A 14 -7.11 -14.35 29.57
CA HIS A 14 -8.49 -14.18 29.11
C HIS A 14 -8.60 -13.20 27.93
N ALA A 15 -7.88 -12.08 27.98
CA ALA A 15 -7.82 -11.10 26.91
C ALA A 15 -7.24 -11.70 25.62
N ALA A 16 -6.12 -12.42 25.73
CA ALA A 16 -5.50 -13.13 24.61
C ALA A 16 -6.43 -14.21 23.99
N ALA A 17 -7.32 -14.81 24.78
CA ALA A 17 -8.24 -15.84 24.30
C ALA A 17 -9.54 -15.29 23.67
N THR A 18 -9.87 -14.02 23.89
CA THR A 18 -11.19 -13.46 23.53
C THR A 18 -11.12 -12.22 22.63
N GLY A 19 -9.93 -11.65 22.42
CA GLY A 19 -9.75 -10.39 21.70
C GLY A 19 -10.31 -9.16 22.44
N ARG A 20 -10.76 -9.33 23.70
CA ARG A 20 -11.30 -8.26 24.55
C ARG A 20 -10.22 -7.71 25.46
N THR A 21 -10.22 -6.40 25.69
CA THR A 21 -9.19 -5.71 26.49
C THR A 21 -9.33 -6.01 28.00
N TYR A 22 -8.30 -5.65 28.77
CA TYR A 22 -8.20 -5.78 30.24
C TYR A 22 -9.41 -5.18 31.02
N LEU A 23 -10.26 -4.39 30.36
CA LEU A 23 -11.22 -3.46 30.96
C LEU A 23 -12.66 -3.96 31.06
N ASP A 24 -13.04 -5.06 30.39
CA ASP A 24 -14.39 -5.64 30.55
C ASP A 24 -14.67 -6.05 32.03
N ALA A 25 -13.63 -6.23 32.83
CA ALA A 25 -13.71 -6.68 34.22
C ALA A 25 -13.78 -5.56 35.28
N ASP A 26 -13.62 -4.27 34.93
CA ASP A 26 -13.61 -3.18 35.91
C ASP A 26 -14.29 -1.89 35.42
N THR A 27 -15.52 -2.01 34.93
CA THR A 27 -16.39 -0.88 34.54
C THR A 27 -16.92 -0.05 35.71
N SER A 28 -16.31 -0.13 36.89
CA SER A 28 -16.82 0.48 38.13
C SER A 28 -16.10 1.77 38.58
N ARG A 29 -15.09 2.25 37.84
CA ARG A 29 -14.29 3.41 38.26
C ARG A 29 -14.14 4.48 37.16
N SER A 30 -14.55 5.70 37.55
CA SER A 30 -14.51 6.98 36.83
C SER A 30 -15.34 7.04 35.53
N GLU A 31 -16.59 7.48 35.63
CA GLU A 31 -17.45 7.81 34.47
C GLU A 31 -16.92 9.00 33.63
N THR A 32 -15.85 9.67 34.06
CA THR A 32 -15.34 10.91 33.44
C THR A 32 -13.99 10.78 32.73
N ALA A 33 -13.19 9.74 33.00
CA ALA A 33 -11.88 9.59 32.36
C ALA A 33 -12.01 8.99 30.95
N VAL A 34 -11.45 9.67 29.94
CA VAL A 34 -11.33 9.11 28.60
C VAL A 34 -10.25 8.01 28.62
N LEU A 35 -10.63 6.80 28.22
CA LEU A 35 -9.72 5.66 28.16
C LEU A 35 -8.93 5.65 26.85
N ALA A 36 -7.65 5.27 26.92
CA ALA A 36 -6.78 5.16 25.75
C ALA A 36 -7.34 4.16 24.74
N ALA A 37 -7.89 3.03 25.21
CA ALA A 37 -8.53 2.04 24.33
C ALA A 37 -9.71 2.63 23.53
N ARG A 38 -10.54 3.46 24.17
CA ARG A 38 -11.68 4.09 23.48
C ARG A 38 -11.21 5.08 22.42
N LEU A 39 -10.26 5.95 22.75
CA LEU A 39 -9.70 6.89 21.77
C LEU A 39 -9.04 6.15 20.60
N ARG A 40 -8.32 5.05 20.87
CA ARG A 40 -7.76 4.21 19.82
C ARG A 40 -8.84 3.64 18.90
N ASP A 41 -9.91 3.09 19.45
CA ASP A 41 -10.98 2.49 18.65
C ASP A 41 -11.73 3.55 17.82
N ASP A 42 -11.95 4.75 18.38
CA ASP A 42 -12.49 5.90 17.65
C ASP A 42 -11.55 6.34 16.50
N LEU A 43 -10.24 6.37 16.74
CA LEU A 43 -9.22 6.68 15.72
C LEU A 43 -9.16 5.62 14.62
N VAL A 44 -9.23 4.33 14.97
CA VAL A 44 -9.28 3.23 14.00
C VAL A 44 -10.47 3.43 13.05
N ALA A 45 -11.67 3.66 13.58
CA ALA A 45 -12.85 3.89 12.77
C ALA A 45 -12.73 5.14 11.87
N ALA A 46 -12.13 6.21 12.38
CA ALA A 46 -11.93 7.44 11.61
C ALA A 46 -10.86 7.28 10.51
N LEU A 47 -9.78 6.54 10.78
CA LEU A 47 -8.74 6.21 9.80
C LEU A 47 -9.30 5.32 8.68
N GLU A 48 -10.06 4.29 9.03
CA GLU A 48 -10.77 3.43 8.06
C GLU A 48 -11.75 4.26 7.20
N ALA A 49 -12.49 5.18 7.81
CA ALA A 49 -13.40 6.07 7.08
C ALA A 49 -12.67 7.03 6.12
N ALA A 50 -11.44 7.44 6.47
CA ALA A 50 -10.53 8.19 5.61
C ALA A 50 -9.78 7.27 4.60
N GLY A 51 -10.08 5.98 4.58
CA GLY A 51 -9.60 5.01 3.61
C GLY A 51 -8.21 4.43 3.89
N TRP A 52 -7.64 4.66 5.07
CA TRP A 52 -6.38 4.04 5.47
C TRP A 52 -6.57 2.53 5.72
N PRO A 53 -5.62 1.67 5.32
CA PRO A 53 -5.58 0.31 5.83
C PRO A 53 -5.08 0.32 7.26
N VAL A 54 -5.85 -0.26 8.17
CA VAL A 54 -5.56 -0.24 9.61
C VAL A 54 -5.32 -1.66 10.13
N VAL A 55 -4.20 -1.85 10.83
CA VAL A 55 -3.91 -3.07 11.61
C VAL A 55 -3.77 -2.68 13.08
N VAL A 56 -4.58 -3.31 13.93
CA VAL A 56 -4.54 -3.07 15.38
C VAL A 56 -3.62 -4.09 16.04
N GLU A 57 -2.59 -3.62 16.73
CA GLU A 57 -1.82 -4.46 17.63
C GLU A 57 -2.50 -4.47 19.00
N HIS A 58 -2.85 -5.68 19.44
CA HIS A 58 -3.62 -5.89 20.67
C HIS A 58 -2.74 -5.85 21.91
N THR A 59 -1.44 -6.07 21.76
CA THR A 59 -0.46 -6.06 22.84
C THR A 59 0.11 -4.65 23.00
N PRO A 60 -0.01 -4.03 24.19
CA PRO A 60 0.63 -2.75 24.44
C PRO A 60 2.15 -2.83 24.20
N GLN A 61 2.71 -1.79 23.58
CA GLN A 61 4.14 -1.65 23.34
C GLN A 61 4.58 -0.28 23.86
N PHE A 62 5.63 -0.25 24.68
CA PHE A 62 6.16 0.98 25.28
C PHE A 62 5.08 1.81 25.99
N HIS A 63 4.16 1.15 26.70
CA HIS A 63 3.02 1.77 27.38
C HIS A 63 2.02 2.49 26.47
N ALA A 64 2.03 2.19 25.17
CA ALA A 64 1.08 2.69 24.20
C ALA A 64 0.23 1.56 23.64
N LEU A 65 -0.92 1.93 23.08
CA LEU A 65 -1.68 1.07 22.19
C LEU A 65 -1.35 1.44 20.74
N PRO A 66 -0.52 0.65 20.04
CA PRO A 66 -0.15 0.90 18.66
C PRO A 66 -1.27 0.55 17.67
N VAL A 67 -1.38 1.38 16.63
CA VAL A 67 -2.21 1.19 15.44
C VAL A 67 -1.33 1.45 14.22
N TYR A 68 -1.28 0.51 13.29
CA TYR A 68 -0.56 0.68 12.03
C TYR A 68 -1.55 1.13 10.97
N ALA A 69 -1.33 2.30 10.37
CA ALA A 69 -2.19 2.91 9.36
C ALA A 69 -1.37 3.15 8.08
N GLY A 70 -1.37 2.18 7.17
CA GLY A 70 -0.51 2.16 5.98
C GLY A 70 0.97 2.41 6.35
N PRO A 71 1.60 3.51 5.88
CA PRO A 71 2.96 3.87 6.25
C PRO A 71 3.13 4.38 7.69
N ALA A 72 2.07 4.76 8.41
CA ALA A 72 2.19 5.37 9.73
C ALA A 72 2.02 4.36 10.87
N VAL A 73 2.71 4.59 11.98
CA VAL A 73 2.39 3.97 13.28
C VAL A 73 1.84 5.05 14.19
N VAL A 74 0.67 4.80 14.79
CA VAL A 74 -0.04 5.72 15.67
C VAL A 74 -0.09 5.09 17.06
N HIS A 75 0.46 5.79 18.04
CA HIS A 75 0.49 5.37 19.45
C HIS A 75 -0.50 6.20 20.25
N VAL A 76 -1.42 5.53 20.94
CA VAL A 76 -2.28 6.16 21.95
C VAL A 76 -1.76 5.79 23.33
N ALA A 77 -1.35 6.79 24.11
CA ALA A 77 -0.73 6.59 25.42
C ALA A 77 -1.13 7.69 26.41
N ARG A 78 -0.72 7.54 27.67
CA ARG A 78 -0.80 8.62 28.67
C ARG A 78 0.50 9.44 28.70
N THR A 79 0.38 10.70 29.06
CA THR A 79 1.50 11.65 29.18
C THR A 79 2.36 11.43 30.43
N GLY A 80 1.86 10.70 31.43
CA GLY A 80 2.57 10.44 32.69
C GLY A 80 3.60 9.31 32.60
N GLU A 81 4.70 9.43 33.37
CA GLU A 81 5.68 8.35 33.51
C GLU A 81 5.04 7.14 34.21
N PRO A 82 5.30 5.91 33.72
CA PRO A 82 4.85 4.71 34.39
C PRO A 82 5.51 4.60 35.78
N SER A 83 4.87 3.85 36.69
CA SER A 83 5.53 3.50 37.94
C SER A 83 6.90 2.85 37.68
N SER A 84 7.90 3.13 38.55
CA SER A 84 9.29 2.63 38.43
C SER A 84 9.47 1.10 38.30
N ALA A 85 8.40 0.31 38.40
CA ALA A 85 8.39 -1.15 38.27
C ALA A 85 7.85 -1.65 36.91
N SER A 86 7.67 -0.76 35.93
CA SER A 86 7.13 -1.08 34.60
C SER A 86 8.05 -1.98 33.75
N THR A 87 7.46 -2.91 32.99
CA THR A 87 8.15 -3.81 32.05
C THR A 87 8.02 -3.39 30.58
N GLY A 88 7.18 -2.41 30.26
CA GLY A 88 7.01 -1.87 28.90
C GLY A 88 5.73 -2.33 28.20
N ASP A 89 5.15 -3.44 28.67
CA ASP A 89 3.97 -4.13 28.13
C ASP A 89 2.67 -3.79 28.89
N GLU A 90 2.74 -2.87 29.86
CA GLU A 90 1.58 -2.45 30.62
C GLU A 90 0.59 -1.66 29.77
N HIS A 91 -0.69 -1.99 29.94
CA HIS A 91 -1.78 -1.30 29.26
C HIS A 91 -1.90 0.14 29.81
N PRO A 92 -2.02 1.19 28.96
CA PRO A 92 -2.10 2.58 29.42
C PRO A 92 -3.33 2.91 30.27
N ASP A 93 -4.33 2.04 30.25
CA ASP A 93 -5.51 2.11 31.12
C ASP A 93 -5.43 1.18 32.36
N ASP A 94 -4.26 0.64 32.72
CA ASP A 94 -4.07 -0.10 33.99
C ASP A 94 -3.93 0.90 35.17
N PRO A 95 -4.95 1.03 36.05
CA PRO A 95 -4.92 1.99 37.16
C PRO A 95 -3.89 1.64 38.25
N ASP A 96 -3.35 0.42 38.25
CA ASP A 96 -2.27 0.04 39.17
C ASP A 96 -0.90 0.60 38.72
N VAL A 97 -0.81 1.07 37.47
CA VAL A 97 0.44 1.47 36.82
C VAL A 97 0.40 2.94 36.41
N PHE A 98 -0.75 3.42 35.93
CA PHE A 98 -0.94 4.77 35.40
C PHE A 98 -2.01 5.55 36.16
N ASP A 99 -1.80 6.86 36.24
CA ASP A 99 -2.84 7.81 36.64
C ASP A 99 -3.86 7.98 35.51
N LEU A 100 -5.10 7.53 35.74
CA LEU A 100 -6.16 7.60 34.72
C LEU A 100 -6.69 9.02 34.49
N ASP A 101 -6.36 9.96 35.37
CA ASP A 101 -6.70 11.39 35.20
C ASP A 101 -5.60 12.13 34.41
N ALA A 102 -4.45 11.50 34.16
CA ALA A 102 -3.40 12.09 33.32
C ALA A 102 -3.89 12.20 31.85
N PRO A 103 -3.59 13.32 31.16
CA PRO A 103 -3.96 13.51 29.76
C PRO A 103 -3.46 12.38 28.86
N LEU A 104 -4.28 12.02 27.87
CA LEU A 104 -3.87 11.18 26.76
C LEU A 104 -2.99 11.97 25.79
N ARG A 105 -2.17 11.26 25.03
CA ARG A 105 -1.45 11.76 23.86
C ARG A 105 -1.61 10.79 22.70
N VAL A 106 -1.64 11.34 21.50
CA VAL A 106 -1.53 10.59 20.26
C VAL A 106 -0.17 10.92 19.66
N THR A 107 0.64 9.91 19.38
CA THR A 107 1.95 10.11 18.74
C THR A 107 1.95 9.39 17.40
N VAL A 108 2.27 10.12 16.34
CA VAL A 108 2.40 9.59 14.98
C VAL A 108 3.87 9.39 14.67
N TRP A 109 4.19 8.24 14.10
CA TRP A 109 5.51 7.80 13.70
C TRP A 109 5.43 7.51 12.20
N ALA A 110 6.15 8.29 11.38
CA ALA A 110 6.32 8.00 9.96
C ALA A 110 7.74 7.42 9.76
N PRO A 111 7.91 6.27 9.06
CA PRO A 111 9.20 5.60 8.92
C PRO A 111 10.17 6.49 8.14
N LEU A 112 11.25 6.97 8.76
CA LEU A 112 12.29 7.70 8.02
C LEU A 112 13.31 6.71 7.47
N THR A 113 13.99 7.12 6.40
CA THR A 113 15.28 6.54 5.99
C THR A 113 16.21 6.52 7.21
N VAL A 114 16.55 5.32 7.69
CA VAL A 114 17.34 5.13 8.90
C VAL A 114 18.83 5.25 8.55
N GLU A 115 19.28 6.46 8.27
CA GLU A 115 20.72 6.76 8.33
C GLU A 115 21.03 7.44 9.67
N TYR A 116 21.86 6.80 10.47
CA TYR A 116 22.45 7.38 11.65
C TYR A 116 23.37 8.55 11.23
N SER A 117 22.94 9.79 11.46
CA SER A 117 23.79 10.97 11.29
C SER A 117 24.56 11.24 12.58
N GLU A 118 25.84 10.88 12.57
CA GLU A 118 26.78 11.09 13.68
C GLU A 118 27.01 12.61 13.95
N GLU A 119 26.83 13.47 12.95
CA GLU A 119 26.95 14.93 13.06
C GLU A 119 25.77 15.62 13.76
N LEU A 120 24.59 15.01 13.77
CA LEU A 120 23.37 15.61 14.34
C LEU A 120 23.04 15.14 15.77
N GLU A 121 23.86 14.23 16.35
CA GLU A 121 23.61 13.57 17.66
C GLU A 121 22.16 13.03 17.82
N ARG A 122 21.53 12.63 16.72
CA ARG A 122 20.17 12.05 16.70
C ARG A 122 20.23 10.62 16.19
N VAL A 123 19.42 9.75 16.79
CA VAL A 123 18.96 8.54 16.11
C VAL A 123 17.97 9.00 15.04
N GLY A 124 18.45 9.21 13.81
CA GLY A 124 17.59 9.44 12.65
C GLY A 124 16.73 8.22 12.42
N GLY A 125 15.41 8.39 12.29
CA GLY A 125 14.55 7.23 12.01
C GLY A 125 13.07 7.40 12.32
N VAL A 126 12.69 8.30 13.24
CA VAL A 126 11.26 8.60 13.41
C VAL A 126 10.99 10.02 13.86
N ASP A 127 10.28 10.79 13.04
CA ASP A 127 9.61 11.99 13.53
C ASP A 127 8.39 11.55 14.32
N ALA A 128 8.55 11.52 15.64
CA ALA A 128 7.42 11.42 16.55
C ALA A 128 6.71 12.78 16.58
N HIS A 129 5.53 12.84 15.97
CA HIS A 129 4.68 14.01 16.04
C HIS A 129 3.60 13.79 17.09
N GLU A 130 3.58 14.60 18.13
CA GLU A 130 2.54 14.54 19.17
C GLU A 130 1.33 15.40 18.77
N ILE A 131 0.17 14.75 18.69
CA ILE A 131 -1.12 15.38 18.45
C ILE A 131 -1.88 15.43 19.79
N PRO A 132 -2.43 16.59 20.18
CA PRO A 132 -3.28 16.68 21.36
C PRO A 132 -4.49 15.73 21.26
N ALA A 133 -4.68 14.91 22.29
CA ALA A 133 -5.74 13.90 22.32
C ALA A 133 -7.14 14.47 22.63
N ASP A 134 -7.23 15.77 22.95
CA ASP A 134 -8.49 16.48 23.20
C ASP A 134 -9.11 17.04 21.92
N TRP A 135 -8.44 16.93 20.78
CA TRP A 135 -8.98 17.29 19.48
C TRP A 135 -10.08 16.31 19.04
N PRO A 136 -11.05 16.77 18.22
CA PRO A 136 -11.97 15.87 17.55
C PRO A 136 -11.21 14.81 16.72
N THR A 137 -11.66 13.56 16.77
CA THR A 137 -10.98 12.44 16.08
C THR A 137 -10.73 12.70 14.59
N VAL A 138 -11.66 13.36 13.91
CA VAL A 138 -11.51 13.74 12.49
C VAL A 138 -10.38 14.73 12.26
N GLU A 139 -10.13 15.65 13.21
CA GLU A 139 -9.03 16.61 13.15
C GLU A 139 -7.69 15.91 13.45
N ILE A 140 -7.68 14.94 14.37
CA ILE A 140 -6.49 14.09 14.62
C ILE A 140 -6.12 13.32 13.34
N VAL A 141 -7.10 12.72 12.64
CA VAL A 141 -6.83 11.99 11.38
C VAL A 141 -6.34 12.92 10.27
N ALA A 142 -6.91 14.12 10.14
CA ALA A 142 -6.42 15.12 9.18
C ALA A 142 -4.97 15.55 9.49
N GLU A 143 -4.61 15.65 10.77
CA GLU A 143 -3.25 15.97 11.18
C GLU A 143 -2.27 14.81 10.95
N ILE A 144 -2.70 13.55 11.19
CA ILE A 144 -1.94 12.35 10.80
C ILE A 144 -1.62 12.40 9.29
N ASP A 145 -2.62 12.67 8.46
CA ASP A 145 -2.46 12.75 6.99
C ASP A 145 -1.44 13.82 6.59
N ARG A 146 -1.56 15.02 7.17
CA ARG A 146 -0.65 16.14 6.92
C ARG A 146 0.80 15.78 7.30
N VAL A 147 1.00 15.23 8.50
CA VAL A 147 2.34 14.88 9.01
C VAL A 147 3.01 13.83 8.14
N VAL A 148 2.27 12.78 7.76
CA VAL A 148 2.81 11.70 6.91
C VAL A 148 3.13 12.20 5.50
N ALA A 149 2.26 13.02 4.92
CA ALA A 149 2.51 13.62 3.61
C ALA A 149 3.75 14.55 3.62
N GLU A 150 3.90 15.37 4.65
CA GLU A 150 5.08 16.23 4.82
C GLU A 150 6.37 15.44 5.03
N ALA A 151 6.31 14.34 5.79
CA ALA A 151 7.46 13.44 5.96
C ALA A 151 7.89 12.85 4.61
N ARG A 152 6.95 12.32 3.82
CA ARG A 152 7.25 11.84 2.46
C ARG A 152 7.86 12.91 1.57
N TRP A 153 7.31 14.13 1.57
CA TRP A 153 7.82 15.22 0.73
C TRP A 153 9.25 15.62 1.10
N ARG A 154 9.55 15.68 2.39
CA ARG A 154 10.91 15.94 2.88
C ARG A 154 11.86 14.82 2.49
N ASP A 155 11.48 13.56 2.71
CA ASP A 155 12.32 12.42 2.37
C ASP A 155 12.57 12.36 0.85
N LEU A 156 11.57 12.65 0.02
CA LEU A 156 11.74 12.76 -1.44
C LEU A 156 12.70 13.89 -1.84
N ALA A 157 12.71 15.01 -1.11
CA ALA A 157 13.59 16.15 -1.38
C ALA A 157 15.04 15.91 -0.90
N ASP A 158 15.20 15.21 0.22
CA ASP A 158 16.50 14.92 0.84
C ASP A 158 17.18 13.69 0.21
N THR A 159 16.41 12.79 -0.42
CA THR A 159 16.97 11.60 -1.08
C THR A 159 17.52 11.95 -2.46
N GLN A 160 18.84 11.83 -2.61
CA GLN A 160 19.51 12.09 -3.88
C GLN A 160 19.13 11.06 -4.96
N ALA A 161 18.89 11.53 -6.18
CA ALA A 161 18.75 10.67 -7.36
C ALA A 161 20.13 10.40 -7.98
N ASP A 162 20.84 9.41 -7.45
CA ASP A 162 22.23 9.10 -7.75
C ASP A 162 22.44 7.86 -8.64
N ALA A 163 21.35 7.20 -9.05
CA ALA A 163 21.34 6.08 -9.97
C ALA A 163 20.37 6.32 -11.12
N GLU A 164 20.59 5.66 -12.26
CA GLU A 164 19.69 5.71 -13.42
C GLU A 164 19.02 4.34 -13.61
N CYS A 165 17.75 4.34 -14.01
CA CYS A 165 17.10 3.13 -14.47
C CYS A 165 17.82 2.59 -15.71
N GLY A 166 18.24 1.33 -15.70
CA GLY A 166 18.99 0.76 -16.81
C GLY A 166 18.20 0.53 -18.12
N ILE A 167 16.91 0.89 -18.15
CA ILE A 167 16.06 0.84 -19.36
C ILE A 167 15.76 2.25 -19.84
N CYS A 168 15.01 3.04 -19.06
CA CYS A 168 14.57 4.37 -19.50
C CYS A 168 15.58 5.50 -19.25
N GLY A 169 16.61 5.28 -18.42
CA GLY A 169 17.61 6.29 -18.06
C GLY A 169 17.14 7.36 -17.08
N ASP A 170 15.89 7.34 -16.62
CA ASP A 170 15.41 8.27 -15.59
C ASP A 170 16.19 8.08 -14.29
N SER A 171 16.51 9.20 -13.61
CA SER A 171 17.30 9.18 -12.38
C SER A 171 16.44 8.88 -11.14
N TYR A 172 16.89 7.96 -10.29
CA TYR A 172 16.26 7.57 -9.03
C TYR A 172 17.30 7.47 -7.92
N PRO A 173 16.87 7.51 -6.65
CA PRO A 173 17.71 7.00 -5.57
C PRO A 173 18.11 5.56 -5.86
N VAL A 174 19.35 5.19 -5.55
CA VAL A 174 19.82 3.80 -5.70
C VAL A 174 18.88 2.78 -5.03
N ASP A 175 18.42 3.07 -3.80
CA ASP A 175 17.49 2.23 -3.05
C ASP A 175 16.04 2.29 -3.56
N GLY A 176 15.76 3.19 -4.51
CA GLY A 176 14.48 3.29 -5.21
C GLY A 176 14.40 2.43 -6.48
N LEU A 177 15.52 1.89 -6.95
CA LEU A 177 15.60 0.97 -8.08
C LEU A 177 15.65 -0.48 -7.58
N MET A 178 14.93 -1.38 -8.25
CA MET A 178 14.91 -2.81 -7.89
C MET A 178 15.45 -3.66 -9.02
N GLN A 179 15.90 -4.87 -8.70
CA GLN A 179 16.37 -5.85 -9.68
C GLN A 179 15.33 -6.97 -9.80
N PRO A 180 14.33 -6.83 -10.70
CA PRO A 180 13.22 -7.78 -10.80
C PRO A 180 13.61 -9.07 -11.54
N THR A 181 14.82 -9.13 -12.12
CA THR A 181 15.27 -10.25 -12.95
C THR A 181 16.67 -10.73 -12.57
N ARG A 182 17.21 -11.69 -13.33
CA ARG A 182 18.57 -12.22 -13.14
C ARG A 182 19.68 -11.24 -13.56
N VAL A 183 19.33 -10.21 -14.32
CA VAL A 183 20.28 -9.21 -14.78
C VAL A 183 20.52 -8.22 -13.64
N GLU A 184 21.79 -7.95 -13.31
CA GLU A 184 22.19 -7.00 -12.25
C GLU A 184 22.01 -5.55 -12.72
N VAL A 185 20.78 -5.18 -13.09
CA VAL A 185 20.38 -3.86 -13.55
C VAL A 185 19.23 -3.36 -12.69
N GLY A 186 19.43 -2.21 -12.04
CA GLY A 186 18.36 -1.53 -11.31
C GLY A 186 17.36 -0.92 -12.29
N VAL A 187 16.08 -1.23 -12.09
CA VAL A 187 14.99 -0.67 -12.90
C VAL A 187 14.00 0.09 -12.05
N CYS A 188 13.35 1.06 -12.68
CA CYS A 188 12.29 1.85 -12.07
C CYS A 188 10.95 1.09 -12.13
N PRO A 189 9.93 1.51 -11.37
CA PRO A 189 8.63 0.84 -11.40
C PRO A 189 7.94 0.87 -12.78
N CYS A 190 8.23 1.86 -13.63
CA CYS A 190 7.66 1.93 -14.97
C CYS A 190 8.23 0.88 -15.93
N CYS A 191 9.46 0.40 -15.68
CA CYS A 191 10.16 -0.55 -16.55
C CYS A 191 10.33 -1.94 -15.91
N ALA A 192 9.64 -2.21 -14.79
CA ALA A 192 9.84 -3.43 -14.01
C ALA A 192 9.47 -4.73 -14.75
N PHE A 193 8.64 -4.62 -15.79
CA PHE A 193 8.10 -5.73 -16.59
C PHE A 193 8.47 -5.64 -18.07
N ASP A 194 9.47 -4.82 -18.39
CA ASP A 194 9.94 -4.62 -19.75
C ASP A 194 10.54 -5.90 -20.34
N GLY A 195 10.29 -6.16 -21.62
CA GLY A 195 10.69 -7.41 -22.27
C GLY A 195 12.17 -7.57 -22.55
N ASP A 196 12.91 -6.46 -22.51
CA ASP A 196 14.37 -6.51 -22.55
C ASP A 196 14.95 -7.18 -21.30
N LEU A 197 14.15 -7.35 -20.23
CA LEU A 197 14.54 -8.04 -19.01
C LEU A 197 14.30 -9.55 -19.12
N LEU A 198 15.38 -10.33 -18.96
CA LEU A 198 15.32 -11.78 -19.05
C LEU A 198 15.37 -12.47 -17.68
N GLY A 199 14.52 -13.48 -17.50
CA GLY A 199 14.53 -14.35 -16.32
C GLY A 199 13.90 -13.68 -15.09
N PRO A 200 12.56 -13.59 -15.03
CA PRO A 200 11.86 -12.93 -13.94
C PRO A 200 12.15 -13.59 -12.60
N ARG A 201 12.16 -12.78 -11.54
CA ARG A 201 12.31 -13.22 -10.15
C ARG A 201 11.24 -12.58 -9.27
N PRO A 202 9.98 -13.04 -9.36
CA PRO A 202 8.88 -12.48 -8.58
C PRO A 202 9.12 -12.49 -7.07
N ALA A 203 9.71 -13.57 -6.54
CA ALA A 203 10.03 -13.66 -5.11
C ALA A 203 11.09 -12.63 -4.68
N GLN A 204 12.08 -12.35 -5.53
CA GLN A 204 13.11 -11.34 -5.26
C GLN A 204 12.51 -9.93 -5.30
N LEU A 205 11.69 -9.64 -6.32
CA LEU A 205 11.00 -8.35 -6.43
C LEU A 205 10.06 -8.12 -5.23
N ALA A 206 9.26 -9.11 -4.85
CA ALA A 206 8.38 -9.04 -3.68
C ALA A 206 9.17 -8.79 -2.38
N PHE A 207 10.34 -9.43 -2.23
CA PHE A 207 11.21 -9.20 -1.07
C PHE A 207 11.72 -7.75 -1.02
N TYR A 208 12.16 -7.20 -2.16
CA TYR A 208 12.60 -5.80 -2.22
C TYR A 208 11.47 -4.82 -1.93
N LEU A 209 10.26 -5.08 -2.45
CA LEU A 209 9.08 -4.25 -2.18
C LEU A 209 8.73 -4.24 -0.69
N ASP A 210 8.70 -5.41 -0.04
CA ASP A 210 8.42 -5.51 1.40
C ASP A 210 9.44 -4.78 2.26
N HIS A 211 10.73 -4.86 1.88
CA HIS A 211 11.80 -4.18 2.60
C HIS A 211 11.72 -2.66 2.41
N ALA A 212 11.60 -2.22 1.16
CA ALA A 212 11.56 -0.81 0.80
C ALA A 212 10.37 -0.09 1.46
N ALA A 213 9.17 -0.68 1.39
CA ALA A 213 7.95 -0.13 1.99
C ALA A 213 8.03 -0.02 3.53
N SER A 214 8.98 -0.72 4.17
CA SER A 214 9.16 -0.71 5.62
C SER A 214 10.20 0.28 6.13
N GLN A 215 11.06 0.79 5.24
CA GLN A 215 12.26 1.53 5.61
C GLN A 215 12.34 2.93 5.04
N ASN A 216 11.59 3.20 3.96
CA ASN A 216 11.84 4.38 3.16
C ASN A 216 10.52 4.98 2.62
N LEU A 217 10.16 6.17 3.08
CA LEU A 217 9.01 6.92 2.56
C LEU A 217 9.29 7.57 1.21
N ALA A 218 10.53 7.65 0.75
CA ALA A 218 10.92 8.15 -0.58
C ALA A 218 10.88 7.06 -1.67
N VAL A 219 10.45 5.83 -1.34
CA VAL A 219 10.24 4.78 -2.35
C VAL A 219 9.31 5.31 -3.44
N PRO A 220 9.68 5.15 -4.73
CA PRO A 220 8.86 5.61 -5.84
C PRO A 220 7.43 5.08 -5.74
N ALA A 221 6.44 5.97 -5.84
CA ALA A 221 5.03 5.60 -5.71
C ALA A 221 4.63 4.50 -6.70
N GLY A 222 5.24 4.49 -7.89
CA GLY A 222 4.99 3.51 -8.94
C GLY A 222 5.12 2.05 -8.54
N TRP A 223 5.92 1.73 -7.52
CA TRP A 223 6.12 0.36 -7.05
C TRP A 223 4.85 -0.29 -6.52
N ALA A 224 3.87 0.49 -6.06
CA ALA A 224 2.56 -0.02 -5.66
C ALA A 224 1.81 -0.70 -6.83
N GLY A 225 1.96 -0.20 -8.06
CA GLY A 225 1.38 -0.84 -9.26
C GLY A 225 1.97 -2.22 -9.51
N ALA A 226 3.30 -2.34 -9.45
CA ALA A 226 4.02 -3.60 -9.60
C ALA A 226 3.66 -4.60 -8.50
N GLN A 227 3.63 -4.15 -7.24
CA GLN A 227 3.22 -4.96 -6.09
C GLN A 227 1.81 -5.55 -6.31
N VAL A 228 0.83 -4.72 -6.64
CA VAL A 228 -0.55 -5.16 -6.86
C VAL A 228 -0.64 -6.11 -8.05
N LEU A 229 0.12 -5.87 -9.13
CA LEU A 229 0.18 -6.80 -10.25
C LEU A 229 0.70 -8.17 -9.83
N LEU A 230 1.77 -8.25 -9.03
CA LEU A 230 2.25 -9.52 -8.49
C LEU A 230 1.19 -10.22 -7.63
N CYS A 231 0.48 -9.49 -6.76
CA CYS A 231 -0.65 -10.06 -5.98
C CYS A 231 -1.74 -10.61 -6.90
N CYS A 232 -2.13 -9.84 -7.93
CA CYS A 232 -3.11 -10.25 -8.92
C CYS A 232 -2.65 -11.52 -9.68
N LEU A 233 -1.38 -11.60 -10.08
CA LEU A 233 -0.83 -12.76 -10.81
C LEU A 233 -0.67 -14.00 -9.91
N GLY A 234 -0.12 -13.85 -8.71
CA GLY A 234 0.10 -14.97 -7.78
C GLY A 234 -1.19 -15.51 -7.15
N GLY A 235 -2.19 -14.66 -6.96
CA GLY A 235 -3.45 -15.04 -6.33
C GLY A 235 -3.31 -15.33 -4.82
N PRO A 236 -4.32 -15.99 -4.21
CA PRO A 236 -4.39 -16.17 -2.75
C PRO A 236 -3.24 -16.98 -2.14
N ASP A 237 -2.63 -17.87 -2.93
CA ASP A 237 -1.56 -18.77 -2.49
C ASP A 237 -0.16 -18.09 -2.55
N LEU A 238 -0.10 -16.85 -3.06
CA LEU A 238 1.16 -16.11 -3.22
C LEU A 238 1.98 -16.00 -1.92
N PRO A 239 1.41 -15.70 -0.74
CA PRO A 239 2.20 -15.60 0.49
C PRO A 239 2.85 -16.92 0.88
N GLU A 240 2.15 -18.05 0.72
CA GLU A 240 2.71 -19.36 1.04
C GLU A 240 3.86 -19.71 0.09
N TRP A 241 3.68 -19.41 -1.20
CA TRP A 241 4.72 -19.56 -2.21
C TRP A 241 5.94 -18.67 -1.92
N LEU A 242 5.73 -17.38 -1.62
CA LEU A 242 6.80 -16.43 -1.27
C LEU A 242 7.57 -16.89 -0.02
N ALA A 243 6.87 -17.35 1.02
CA ALA A 243 7.50 -17.83 2.24
C ALA A 243 8.38 -19.06 1.97
N ALA A 244 7.92 -19.99 1.13
CA ALA A 244 8.69 -21.15 0.71
C ALA A 244 9.93 -20.75 -0.10
N GLU A 245 9.77 -19.87 -1.09
CA GLU A 245 10.87 -19.37 -1.91
C GLU A 245 11.92 -18.62 -1.09
N TRP A 246 11.50 -17.72 -0.20
CA TRP A 246 12.41 -16.96 0.65
C TRP A 246 13.17 -17.85 1.62
N SER A 247 12.49 -18.82 2.25
CA SER A 247 13.10 -19.82 3.11
C SER A 247 14.12 -20.69 2.36
N ALA A 248 13.78 -21.13 1.14
CA ALA A 248 14.70 -21.89 0.28
C ALA A 248 15.95 -21.09 -0.11
N ASN A 249 15.84 -19.75 -0.15
CA ASN A 249 16.96 -18.83 -0.41
C ASN A 249 17.61 -18.28 0.88
N GLY A 250 17.31 -18.86 2.05
CA GLY A 250 17.98 -18.57 3.32
C GLY A 250 17.44 -17.36 4.09
N SER A 251 16.31 -16.78 3.68
CA SER A 251 15.63 -15.72 4.42
C SER A 251 14.65 -16.31 5.43
N HIS A 252 14.66 -15.77 6.66
CA HIS A 252 13.64 -16.04 7.68
C HIS A 252 12.54 -14.98 7.71
N TYR A 253 12.57 -14.03 6.77
CA TYR A 253 11.54 -13.01 6.64
C TYR A 253 10.25 -13.66 6.17
N LEU A 254 9.11 -13.26 6.74
CA LEU A 254 7.80 -13.73 6.32
C LEU A 254 7.15 -12.69 5.41
N PRO A 255 6.49 -13.11 4.31
CA PRO A 255 5.73 -12.20 3.46
C PRO A 255 4.68 -11.48 4.27
N ARG A 256 4.52 -10.19 4.01
CA ARG A 256 3.45 -9.41 4.63
C ARG A 256 2.07 -9.86 4.18
N GLU A 257 1.07 -9.61 5.02
CA GLU A 257 -0.32 -10.05 4.79
C GLU A 257 -0.94 -9.46 3.51
N TRP A 258 -0.47 -8.30 3.04
CA TRP A 258 -0.97 -7.68 1.81
C TRP A 258 -0.68 -8.47 0.53
N TRP A 259 0.21 -9.47 0.56
CA TRP A 259 0.45 -10.34 -0.59
C TRP A 259 -0.70 -11.31 -0.86
N ALA A 260 -1.55 -11.59 0.14
CA ALA A 260 -2.73 -12.44 0.00
C ALA A 260 -3.91 -11.71 -0.65
N ASP A 261 -3.98 -10.39 -0.46
CA ASP A 261 -5.11 -9.58 -0.89
C ASP A 261 -4.63 -8.23 -1.45
N PRO A 262 -4.66 -8.02 -2.78
CA PRO A 262 -4.28 -6.74 -3.36
C PRO A 262 -5.10 -5.58 -2.81
N ALA A 263 -6.32 -5.82 -2.33
CA ALA A 263 -7.22 -4.79 -1.83
C ALA A 263 -6.69 -4.12 -0.54
N GLN A 264 -5.79 -4.78 0.19
CA GLN A 264 -5.12 -4.27 1.39
C GLN A 264 -3.86 -3.43 1.08
N THR A 265 -3.35 -3.50 -0.16
CA THR A 265 -2.16 -2.72 -0.55
C THR A 265 -2.50 -1.24 -0.46
N TRP A 266 -1.67 -0.47 0.24
CA TRP A 266 -1.81 0.97 0.27
C TRP A 266 -1.06 1.60 -0.91
N VAL A 267 -1.59 2.71 -1.41
CA VAL A 267 -1.01 3.45 -2.54
C VAL A 267 -0.84 4.90 -2.12
N TRP A 268 0.34 5.46 -2.37
CA TRP A 268 0.56 6.89 -2.19
C TRP A 268 -0.37 7.68 -3.11
N LEU A 269 -1.15 8.60 -2.54
CA LEU A 269 -1.95 9.56 -3.29
C LEU A 269 -1.17 10.86 -3.49
N PRO A 270 -1.46 11.63 -4.55
CA PRO A 270 -0.90 12.97 -4.69
C PRO A 270 -1.26 13.85 -3.49
N SER A 271 -0.50 14.93 -3.31
CA SER A 271 -0.81 15.99 -2.37
C SER A 271 -2.24 16.50 -2.60
N THR A 272 -2.91 16.94 -1.53
CA THR A 272 -4.34 17.28 -1.55
C THR A 272 -4.71 18.30 -2.64
N ASP A 273 -3.82 19.22 -2.98
CA ASP A 273 -3.98 20.22 -4.04
C ASP A 273 -3.89 19.65 -5.48
N ARG A 274 -3.25 18.49 -5.65
CA ARG A 274 -3.07 17.79 -6.94
C ARG A 274 -3.89 16.51 -7.05
N ARG A 275 -4.62 16.16 -6.01
CA ARG A 275 -5.37 14.91 -5.95
C ARG A 275 -6.63 14.98 -6.81
N PRO A 276 -6.94 13.96 -7.64
CA PRO A 276 -8.19 13.89 -8.37
C PRO A 276 -9.41 14.03 -7.45
N ALA A 277 -10.46 14.70 -7.92
CA ALA A 277 -11.66 14.97 -7.12
C ALA A 277 -12.30 13.69 -6.56
N ALA A 278 -12.26 12.60 -7.32
CA ALA A 278 -12.75 11.28 -6.89
C ALA A 278 -12.03 10.76 -5.62
N LEU A 279 -10.78 11.15 -5.40
CA LEU A 279 -9.93 10.68 -4.31
C LEU A 279 -9.76 11.72 -3.19
N ALA A 280 -10.41 12.89 -3.29
CA ALA A 280 -10.15 14.05 -2.43
C ALA A 280 -10.25 13.75 -0.92
N ASN A 281 -11.18 12.87 -0.52
CA ASN A 281 -11.46 12.56 0.89
C ASN A 281 -10.62 11.40 1.47
N LEU A 282 -9.72 10.81 0.68
CA LEU A 282 -8.89 9.69 1.12
C LEU A 282 -7.58 10.19 1.77
N GLY A 283 -6.98 9.39 2.64
CA GLY A 283 -5.62 9.67 3.15
C GLY A 283 -4.53 9.49 2.10
N CYS A 284 -3.35 10.08 2.33
CA CYS A 284 -2.19 9.99 1.46
C CYS A 284 -1.67 8.56 1.28
N GLY A 285 -1.93 7.65 2.23
CA GLY A 285 -1.61 6.21 2.14
C GLY A 285 -2.87 5.32 2.09
N ALA A 286 -3.86 5.69 1.27
CA ALA A 286 -5.14 4.97 1.21
C ALA A 286 -5.01 3.53 0.67
N SER A 287 -5.87 2.63 1.15
CA SER A 287 -5.93 1.25 0.67
C SER A 287 -6.55 1.17 -0.72
N LEU A 288 -6.08 0.21 -1.52
CA LEU A 288 -6.57 -0.01 -2.88
C LEU A 288 -8.08 -0.30 -2.91
N THR A 289 -8.63 -0.94 -1.87
CA THR A 289 -10.08 -1.11 -1.71
C THR A 289 -10.81 0.23 -1.73
N HIS A 290 -10.37 1.20 -0.92
CA HIS A 290 -11.02 2.50 -0.80
C HIS A 290 -10.81 3.34 -2.06
N ILE A 291 -9.62 3.28 -2.67
CA ILE A 291 -9.33 3.92 -3.95
C ILE A 291 -10.27 3.38 -5.03
N THR A 292 -10.38 2.06 -5.16
CA THR A 292 -11.25 1.41 -6.14
C THR A 292 -12.72 1.79 -5.90
N ALA A 293 -13.18 1.76 -4.65
CA ALA A 293 -14.55 2.15 -4.31
C ALA A 293 -14.84 3.63 -4.58
N ALA A 294 -13.86 4.51 -4.39
CA ALA A 294 -13.98 5.93 -4.69
C ALA A 294 -14.08 6.18 -6.21
N ILE A 295 -13.27 5.50 -7.01
CA ILE A 295 -13.32 5.54 -8.47
C ILE A 295 -14.64 4.96 -8.99
N ASP A 296 -15.04 3.77 -8.54
CA ASP A 296 -16.29 3.12 -8.96
C ASP A 296 -17.52 3.98 -8.61
N ARG A 297 -17.48 4.74 -7.51
CA ARG A 297 -18.55 5.69 -7.14
C ARG A 297 -18.57 6.94 -8.03
N ALA A 298 -17.40 7.49 -8.35
CA ALA A 298 -17.29 8.68 -9.19
C ALA A 298 -17.58 8.37 -10.67
N TYR A 299 -17.22 7.16 -11.13
CA TYR A 299 -17.30 6.73 -12.52
C TYR A 299 -17.92 5.31 -12.61
N PRO A 300 -19.23 5.16 -12.37
CA PRO A 300 -19.89 3.85 -12.25
C PRO A 300 -19.81 2.97 -13.52
N ASN A 301 -19.58 3.59 -14.69
CA ASN A 301 -19.50 2.87 -15.97
C ASN A 301 -18.06 2.62 -16.43
N LEU A 302 -17.04 2.97 -15.63
CA LEU A 302 -15.64 2.98 -16.07
C LEU A 302 -15.15 1.60 -16.54
N ARG A 303 -15.58 0.54 -15.85
CA ARG A 303 -15.27 -0.84 -16.25
C ARG A 303 -15.92 -1.21 -17.59
N THR A 304 -17.12 -0.71 -17.87
CA THR A 304 -17.79 -0.92 -19.16
C THR A 304 -17.06 -0.17 -20.25
N VAL A 305 -16.73 1.12 -20.04
CA VAL A 305 -15.94 1.93 -20.98
C VAL A 305 -14.61 1.25 -21.31
N CYS A 306 -13.93 0.70 -20.31
CA CYS A 306 -12.67 -0.02 -20.52
C CYS A 306 -12.87 -1.29 -21.37
N ARG A 307 -13.93 -2.06 -21.13
CA ARG A 307 -14.25 -3.24 -21.95
C ARG A 307 -14.57 -2.84 -23.38
N ASP A 308 -15.41 -1.82 -23.57
CA ASP A 308 -15.82 -1.34 -24.89
C ASP A 308 -14.61 -0.85 -25.70
N ARG A 309 -13.69 -0.09 -25.07
CA ARG A 309 -12.44 0.37 -25.71
C ARG A 309 -11.57 -0.80 -26.13
N ARG A 310 -11.35 -1.76 -25.22
CA ARG A 310 -10.57 -2.97 -25.48
C ARG A 310 -11.17 -3.79 -26.62
N ASP A 311 -12.48 -4.01 -26.58
CA ASP A 311 -13.16 -4.81 -27.58
C ASP A 311 -13.10 -4.12 -28.96
N ALA A 312 -13.14 -2.78 -29.00
CA ALA A 312 -12.93 -2.01 -30.24
C ALA A 312 -11.49 -2.12 -30.78
N GLU A 313 -10.47 -2.03 -29.91
CA GLU A 313 -9.06 -2.23 -30.30
C GLU A 313 -8.82 -3.66 -30.81
N LEU A 314 -9.46 -4.66 -30.19
CA LEU A 314 -9.43 -6.05 -30.65
C LEU A 314 -10.14 -6.22 -32.01
N ASP A 315 -11.26 -5.54 -32.22
CA ASP A 315 -11.98 -5.57 -33.49
C ASP A 315 -11.14 -4.99 -34.64
N GLU A 316 -10.41 -3.90 -34.39
CA GLU A 316 -9.46 -3.31 -35.35
C GLU A 316 -8.32 -4.28 -35.67
N PHE A 317 -7.71 -4.90 -34.65
CA PHE A 317 -6.65 -5.89 -34.84
C PHE A 317 -7.10 -7.10 -35.67
N VAL A 318 -8.29 -7.65 -35.37
CA VAL A 318 -8.85 -8.78 -36.13
C VAL A 318 -9.21 -8.37 -37.56
N ALA A 319 -9.72 -7.16 -37.77
CA ALA A 319 -10.01 -6.63 -39.10
C ALA A 319 -8.75 -6.45 -39.95
N ASP A 320 -7.62 -6.05 -39.34
CA ASP A 320 -6.33 -5.95 -40.03
C ASP A 320 -5.77 -7.32 -40.45
N GLU A 321 -5.95 -8.36 -39.63
CA GLU A 321 -5.46 -9.71 -39.91
C GLU A 321 -6.33 -10.46 -40.94
N TYR A 322 -7.65 -10.32 -40.88
CA TYR A 322 -8.61 -11.11 -41.66
C TYR A 322 -9.39 -10.30 -42.73
N GLY A 323 -9.26 -8.96 -42.76
CA GLY A 323 -9.89 -8.05 -43.73
C GLY A 323 -11.22 -7.42 -43.29
N GLU A 324 -11.72 -6.42 -44.03
CA GLU A 324 -12.91 -5.63 -43.66
C GLU A 324 -14.24 -6.42 -43.63
N ASP A 325 -14.33 -7.58 -44.30
CA ASP A 325 -15.52 -8.46 -44.35
C ASP A 325 -15.53 -9.52 -43.20
N VAL A 326 -14.84 -9.24 -42.09
CA VAL A 326 -14.62 -10.16 -40.94
C VAL A 326 -15.88 -10.63 -40.21
N HIS A 327 -16.98 -9.88 -40.29
CA HIS A 327 -18.15 -10.12 -39.45
C HIS A 327 -18.88 -11.44 -39.74
N ASP A 328 -18.70 -12.02 -40.93
CA ASP A 328 -19.30 -13.30 -41.32
C ASP A 328 -18.28 -14.46 -41.35
N ASP A 329 -17.01 -14.22 -40.99
CA ASP A 329 -15.96 -15.25 -40.96
C ASP A 329 -15.95 -16.00 -39.60
N PRO A 330 -16.26 -17.31 -39.58
CA PRO A 330 -16.22 -18.12 -38.37
C PRO A 330 -14.82 -18.20 -37.73
N GLU A 331 -13.75 -18.07 -38.53
CA GLU A 331 -12.37 -18.09 -38.04
C GLU A 331 -12.04 -16.79 -37.29
N ALA A 332 -12.40 -15.64 -37.87
CA ALA A 332 -12.26 -14.34 -37.21
C ALA A 332 -13.10 -14.25 -35.93
N ALA A 333 -14.31 -14.80 -35.93
CA ALA A 333 -15.14 -14.87 -34.72
C ALA A 333 -14.52 -15.75 -33.61
N ALA A 334 -13.91 -16.89 -33.98
CA ALA A 334 -13.22 -17.76 -33.03
C ALA A 334 -11.95 -17.09 -32.48
N SER A 335 -11.14 -16.45 -33.33
CA SER A 335 -9.95 -15.69 -32.92
C SER A 335 -10.32 -14.56 -31.96
N ARG A 336 -11.39 -13.80 -32.25
CA ARG A 336 -11.90 -12.75 -31.35
C ARG A 336 -12.24 -13.32 -29.96
N GLU A 337 -12.95 -14.44 -29.89
CA GLU A 337 -13.35 -15.03 -28.60
C GLU A 337 -12.14 -15.51 -27.80
N VAL A 338 -11.11 -16.06 -28.46
CA VAL A 338 -9.87 -16.51 -27.81
C VAL A 338 -9.06 -15.32 -27.28
N LEU A 339 -8.96 -14.24 -28.05
CA LEU A 339 -8.19 -13.04 -27.69
C LEU A 339 -8.90 -12.18 -26.63
N ARG A 340 -10.22 -12.31 -26.49
CA ARG A 340 -10.99 -11.53 -25.53
C ARG A 340 -10.76 -12.04 -24.11
N ALA A 341 -10.17 -11.19 -23.28
CA ALA A 341 -9.97 -11.53 -21.87
C ALA A 341 -11.31 -11.78 -21.16
N SER A 342 -11.40 -12.95 -20.51
CA SER A 342 -12.58 -13.36 -19.74
C SER A 342 -12.93 -12.34 -18.65
N ASP A 343 -14.20 -12.31 -18.22
CA ASP A 343 -14.61 -11.46 -17.09
C ASP A 343 -13.87 -11.79 -15.80
N ALA A 344 -13.47 -13.06 -15.62
CA ALA A 344 -12.67 -13.48 -14.46
C ALA A 344 -11.26 -12.87 -14.51
N THR A 345 -10.60 -12.92 -15.66
CA THR A 345 -9.28 -12.28 -15.88
C THR A 345 -9.40 -10.77 -15.70
N PHE A 346 -10.41 -10.15 -16.30
CA PHE A 346 -10.67 -8.71 -16.15
C PHE A 346 -10.83 -8.32 -14.67
N ALA A 347 -11.71 -9.02 -13.94
CA ALA A 347 -11.95 -8.74 -12.53
C ALA A 347 -10.70 -8.92 -11.67
N ARG A 348 -9.88 -9.92 -12.00
CA ARG A 348 -8.63 -10.24 -11.30
C ARG A 348 -7.54 -9.18 -11.52
N ILE A 349 -7.40 -8.64 -12.72
CA ILE A 349 -6.33 -7.70 -13.09
C ILE A 349 -6.74 -6.23 -12.90
N TRP A 350 -8.04 -5.92 -12.88
CA TRP A 350 -8.54 -4.56 -12.66
C TRP A 350 -7.90 -3.81 -11.47
N PRO A 351 -7.69 -4.43 -10.29
CA PRO A 351 -7.01 -3.76 -9.17
C PRO A 351 -5.61 -3.25 -9.53
N ALA A 352 -4.85 -4.00 -10.34
CA ALA A 352 -3.52 -3.58 -10.79
C ALA A 352 -3.60 -2.37 -11.73
N ALA A 353 -4.59 -2.31 -12.62
CA ALA A 353 -4.81 -1.13 -13.47
C ALA A 353 -5.13 0.12 -12.65
N VAL A 354 -5.96 -0.01 -11.60
CA VAL A 354 -6.24 1.08 -10.64
C VAL A 354 -4.97 1.51 -9.91
N ALA A 355 -4.23 0.56 -9.34
CA ALA A 355 -3.01 0.82 -8.59
C ALA A 355 -1.95 1.52 -9.44
N TYR A 356 -1.66 1.01 -10.65
CA TYR A 356 -0.75 1.66 -11.59
C TYR A 356 -1.19 3.08 -11.90
N THR A 357 -2.46 3.29 -12.26
CA THR A 357 -2.92 4.63 -12.63
C THR A 357 -2.70 5.65 -11.52
N VAL A 358 -3.13 5.31 -10.29
CA VAL A 358 -3.00 6.22 -9.15
C VAL A 358 -1.53 6.41 -8.77
N ALA A 359 -0.74 5.33 -8.75
CA ALA A 359 0.68 5.41 -8.46
C ALA A 359 1.45 6.24 -9.49
N MET A 360 1.12 6.15 -10.78
CA MET A 360 1.74 6.95 -11.84
C MET A 360 1.32 8.42 -11.76
N LEU A 361 0.06 8.73 -11.40
CA LEU A 361 -0.38 10.11 -11.13
C LEU A 361 0.41 10.72 -9.96
N THR A 362 0.59 9.96 -8.89
CA THR A 362 1.38 10.37 -7.73
C THR A 362 2.84 10.57 -8.11
N GLN A 363 3.45 9.62 -8.83
CA GLN A 363 4.82 9.72 -9.29
C GLN A 363 5.04 10.92 -10.20
N GLN A 364 4.08 11.22 -11.11
CA GLN A 364 4.14 12.41 -11.96
C GLN A 364 4.11 13.70 -11.13
N ALA A 365 3.30 13.76 -10.07
CA ALA A 365 3.23 14.91 -9.18
C ALA A 365 4.52 15.09 -8.37
N GLU A 366 5.14 14.00 -7.93
CA GLU A 366 6.36 13.99 -7.11
C GLU A 366 7.62 14.26 -7.93
N ARG A 367 7.64 13.85 -9.20
CA ARG A 367 8.83 13.86 -10.06
C ARG A 367 8.54 14.54 -11.41
N PRO A 368 8.21 15.84 -11.42
CA PRO A 368 7.80 16.55 -12.64
C PRO A 368 8.91 16.69 -13.69
N MET A 369 10.18 16.47 -13.31
CA MET A 369 11.33 16.52 -14.22
C MET A 369 11.61 15.19 -14.92
N HIS A 370 10.98 14.09 -14.49
CA HIS A 370 11.13 12.78 -15.12
C HIS A 370 10.36 12.75 -16.44
N ARG A 371 10.66 11.74 -17.27
CA ARG A 371 9.78 11.38 -18.37
C ARG A 371 8.37 11.12 -17.84
N SER A 372 7.37 11.37 -18.68
CA SER A 372 6.00 11.00 -18.34
C SER A 372 5.94 9.53 -17.92
N PRO A 373 5.38 9.20 -16.74
CA PRO A 373 5.39 7.83 -16.23
C PRO A 373 4.49 6.88 -17.04
N TRP A 374 3.70 7.42 -17.98
CA TRP A 374 2.84 6.66 -18.87
C TRP A 374 3.59 5.79 -19.89
N HIS A 375 4.92 5.94 -20.02
CA HIS A 375 5.74 4.97 -20.75
C HIS A 375 5.68 3.56 -20.16
N VAL A 376 5.16 3.39 -18.93
CA VAL A 376 4.82 2.07 -18.36
C VAL A 376 3.95 1.20 -19.28
N LEU A 377 3.13 1.82 -20.15
CA LEU A 377 2.30 1.11 -21.12
C LEU A 377 3.12 0.38 -22.19
N GLU A 378 4.36 0.83 -22.43
CA GLU A 378 5.30 0.23 -23.36
C GLU A 378 6.04 -0.96 -22.72
N SER A 379 6.14 -0.99 -21.38
CA SER A 379 6.94 -1.96 -20.63
C SER A 379 6.14 -3.15 -20.09
N PHE A 380 4.99 -3.49 -20.67
CA PHE A 380 4.27 -4.71 -20.31
C PHE A 380 4.58 -5.82 -21.32
N GLU A 381 5.61 -6.63 -21.01
CA GLU A 381 5.91 -7.91 -21.65
C GLU A 381 5.92 -9.01 -20.58
N LEU A 382 4.75 -9.57 -20.33
CA LEU A 382 4.45 -10.42 -19.19
C LEU A 382 4.50 -11.96 -19.39
N PRO A 383 4.84 -12.57 -20.55
CA PRO A 383 4.79 -14.03 -20.70
C PRO A 383 5.52 -14.78 -19.58
N ASP A 384 6.82 -14.48 -19.39
CA ASP A 384 7.65 -15.18 -18.40
C ASP A 384 7.17 -14.91 -16.95
N TRP A 385 6.62 -13.72 -16.70
CA TRP A 385 6.10 -13.34 -15.38
C TRP A 385 4.82 -14.09 -15.03
N VAL A 386 3.92 -14.22 -16.00
CA VAL A 386 2.68 -14.98 -15.87
C VAL A 386 3.00 -16.46 -15.74
N ASP A 387 3.91 -17.00 -16.53
CA ASP A 387 4.33 -18.41 -16.43
C ASP A 387 4.96 -18.72 -15.05
N ALA A 388 5.71 -17.77 -14.48
CA ALA A 388 6.31 -17.93 -13.16
C ALA A 388 5.30 -17.95 -12.00
N LEU A 389 4.14 -17.32 -12.15
CA LEU A 389 3.18 -17.11 -11.05
C LEU A 389 1.83 -17.79 -11.25
N SER A 390 1.38 -17.97 -12.49
CA SER A 390 0.05 -18.47 -12.82
C SER A 390 -0.04 -19.10 -14.20
N ALA A 391 0.13 -20.42 -14.26
CA ALA A 391 -0.02 -21.20 -15.50
C ALA A 391 -1.43 -21.19 -16.12
N GLY A 392 -2.43 -20.61 -15.44
CA GLY A 392 -3.82 -20.52 -15.90
C GLY A 392 -4.24 -19.15 -16.43
N LEU A 393 -3.35 -18.16 -16.38
CA LEU A 393 -3.60 -16.84 -16.97
C LEU A 393 -2.95 -16.76 -18.35
N ASP A 394 -3.65 -16.13 -19.27
CA ASP A 394 -3.09 -15.76 -20.57
C ASP A 394 -2.44 -14.37 -20.43
N HIS A 395 -1.14 -14.27 -20.72
CA HIS A 395 -0.39 -13.01 -20.57
C HIS A 395 -0.93 -11.92 -21.49
N TYR A 396 -1.39 -12.26 -22.70
CA TYR A 396 -1.98 -11.30 -23.63
C TYR A 396 -3.25 -10.70 -23.05
N HIS A 397 -4.09 -11.51 -22.39
CA HIS A 397 -5.27 -11.02 -21.68
C HIS A 397 -4.91 -10.07 -20.54
N VAL A 398 -3.85 -10.37 -19.78
CA VAL A 398 -3.37 -9.51 -18.69
C VAL A 398 -2.88 -8.17 -19.23
N GLU A 399 -1.99 -8.18 -20.23
CA GLU A 399 -1.43 -6.98 -20.85
C GLU A 399 -2.52 -6.08 -21.43
N THR A 400 -3.47 -6.69 -22.14
CA THR A 400 -4.60 -5.97 -22.74
C THR A 400 -5.48 -5.29 -21.68
N VAL A 401 -5.77 -5.97 -20.57
CA VAL A 401 -6.54 -5.39 -19.46
C VAL A 401 -5.76 -4.25 -18.78
N LEU A 402 -4.45 -4.41 -18.58
CA LEU A 402 -3.61 -3.36 -18.00
C LEU A 402 -3.56 -2.12 -18.91
N ARG A 403 -3.24 -2.29 -20.20
CA ARG A 403 -3.14 -1.17 -21.16
C ARG A 403 -4.45 -0.40 -21.27
N GLY A 404 -5.55 -1.10 -21.54
CA GLY A 404 -6.88 -0.48 -21.66
C GLY A 404 -7.37 0.12 -20.34
N GLY A 405 -7.14 -0.59 -19.23
CA GLY A 405 -7.56 -0.17 -17.88
C GLY A 405 -6.84 1.09 -17.42
N ILE A 406 -5.51 1.12 -17.51
CA ILE A 406 -4.70 2.27 -17.10
C ILE A 406 -5.08 3.52 -17.87
N LEU A 407 -5.19 3.41 -19.20
CA LEU A 407 -5.61 4.54 -20.05
C LEU A 407 -7.00 5.05 -19.67
N THR A 408 -7.97 4.14 -19.55
CA THR A 408 -9.37 4.49 -19.23
C THR A 408 -9.49 5.17 -17.86
N ILE A 409 -8.79 4.66 -16.84
CA ILE A 409 -8.84 5.24 -15.49
C ILE A 409 -8.10 6.59 -15.47
N ARG A 410 -6.95 6.69 -16.15
CA ARG A 410 -6.19 7.95 -16.25
C ARG A 410 -7.04 9.04 -16.86
N ASP A 411 -7.65 8.77 -18.02
CA ASP A 411 -8.44 9.75 -18.75
C ASP A 411 -9.66 10.23 -17.93
N ALA A 412 -10.17 9.40 -17.02
CA ALA A 412 -11.22 9.78 -16.07
C ALA A 412 -10.72 10.64 -14.90
N LEU A 413 -9.54 10.33 -14.35
CA LEU A 413 -8.99 10.98 -13.15
C LEU A 413 -8.19 12.27 -13.44
N ASP A 414 -7.51 12.32 -14.59
CA ASP A 414 -6.71 13.45 -15.07
C ASP A 414 -7.10 13.73 -16.54
N PRO A 415 -8.30 14.29 -16.79
CA PRO A 415 -8.75 14.61 -18.13
C PRO A 415 -7.88 15.75 -18.68
N ARG A 416 -6.80 15.40 -19.37
CA ARG A 416 -6.01 16.38 -20.13
C ARG A 416 -6.83 16.85 -21.31
N GLU A 417 -6.69 18.12 -21.67
CA GLU A 417 -7.09 18.54 -23.00
C GLU A 417 -6.26 17.71 -24.00
N PRO A 418 -6.88 17.13 -25.04
CA PRO A 418 -6.13 16.39 -26.05
C PRO A 418 -5.09 17.32 -26.69
N GLU A 419 -3.81 16.97 -26.55
CA GLU A 419 -2.69 17.67 -27.22
C GLU A 419 -2.70 17.46 -28.74
#